data_AF-A0A519K5A5-F1
#
_entry.id   AF-A0A519K5A5-F1
#
_cell.length_a   1.000
_cell.length_b   1.000
_cell.length_c   1.000
_cell.angle_alpha   90.00
_cell.angle_beta   90.00
_cell.angle_gamma   90.00
#
_symmetry.space_group_name_H-M   'P 1'
#
loop_
_entity.id
_entity.type
_entity.pdbx_description
1 polymer ?
#
loop_
_entity_poly.entity_id
_entity_poly.type
_entity_poly.pdbx_seq_one_letter_code
_entity_poly.pdbx_strand_id
1 'polypeptide(L)'
;GENQLSKSKLINAIHESISEKENCHYLPVYELMMDDLRDYRFYKEDMIHPNSQAVQYIWEKFGNAYFTDETKVFINENNKILTALNHKTDDDKNPKYQQFLEKVNQKILEQQRKVKHKIF
;
A
#
# COMPACT_ATOMS: atom_id res chain seq x y z
N GLY A 1 13.01 -30.37 3.82
CA GLY A 1 13.80 -30.89 2.68
C GLY A 1 13.19 -30.47 1.37
N GLU A 2 12.18 -31.18 0.88
CA GLU A 2 11.59 -30.94 -0.45
C GLU A 2 10.96 -29.56 -0.64
N ASN A 3 10.27 -29.04 0.38
CA ASN A 3 9.59 -27.75 0.28
C ASN A 3 10.58 -26.56 0.15
N GLN A 4 11.79 -26.66 0.73
CA GLN A 4 12.82 -25.62 0.57
C GLN A 4 13.52 -25.70 -0.79
N LEU A 5 13.72 -26.93 -1.29
CA LEU A 5 14.33 -27.15 -2.60
C LEU A 5 13.42 -26.65 -3.73
N SER A 6 12.12 -26.97 -3.69
CA SER A 6 11.15 -26.48 -4.68
C SER A 6 11.00 -24.95 -4.65
N LYS A 7 11.08 -24.32 -3.47
CA LYS A 7 11.11 -22.86 -3.33
C LYS A 7 12.35 -22.23 -3.96
N SER A 8 13.54 -22.77 -3.67
CA SER A 8 14.79 -22.27 -4.24
C SER A 8 14.79 -22.31 -5.77
N LYS A 9 14.21 -23.37 -6.36
CA LYS A 9 14.06 -23.50 -7.81
C LYS A 9 13.10 -22.46 -8.39
N LEU A 10 11.97 -22.21 -7.74
CA LEU A 10 11.01 -21.20 -8.18
C LEU A 10 11.63 -19.79 -8.12
N ILE A 11 12.29 -19.44 -7.02
CA ILE A 11 12.94 -18.13 -6.83
C ILE A 11 14.05 -17.96 -7.86
N ASN A 12 14.89 -18.98 -8.08
CA ASN A 12 15.93 -18.94 -9.11
C ASN A 12 15.35 -18.76 -10.51
N ALA A 13 14.29 -19.50 -10.86
CA ALA A 13 13.64 -19.36 -12.17
C ALA A 13 13.04 -17.96 -12.38
N ILE A 14 12.49 -17.36 -11.32
CA ILE A 14 12.03 -15.97 -11.33
C ILE A 14 13.22 -15.03 -11.58
N HIS A 15 14.31 -15.17 -10.83
CA HIS A 15 15.51 -14.34 -10.99
C HIS A 15 16.12 -14.44 -12.39
N GLU A 16 16.24 -15.64 -12.95
CA GLU A 16 16.72 -15.89 -14.32
C GLU A 16 15.78 -15.25 -15.36
N SER A 17 14.46 -15.31 -15.13
CA SER A 17 13.48 -14.77 -16.08
C SER A 17 13.42 -13.23 -16.09
N ILE A 18 13.88 -12.58 -15.03
CA ILE A 18 13.89 -11.12 -14.89
C ILE A 18 15.28 -10.52 -15.09
N SER A 19 16.37 -11.28 -14.94
CA SER A 19 17.74 -10.77 -15.00
C SER A 19 18.10 -10.13 -16.34
N GLU A 20 17.45 -10.53 -17.42
CA GLU A 20 17.64 -9.97 -18.77
C GLU A 20 16.70 -8.80 -19.09
N LYS A 21 15.82 -8.40 -18.15
CA LYS A 21 14.80 -7.36 -18.36
C LYS A 21 15.04 -6.17 -17.42
N GLU A 22 15.49 -5.06 -18.00
CA GLU A 22 15.84 -3.85 -17.23
C GLU A 22 14.72 -3.27 -16.35
N ASN A 23 13.45 -3.47 -16.74
CA ASN A 23 12.28 -2.93 -16.03
C ASN A 23 11.41 -4.02 -15.37
N CYS A 24 11.99 -5.17 -15.07
CA CYS A 24 11.28 -6.27 -14.40
C CYS A 24 11.98 -6.59 -13.08
N HIS A 25 11.28 -6.35 -11.97
CA HIS A 25 11.82 -6.58 -10.63
C HIS A 25 10.89 -7.46 -9.83
N TYR A 26 11.49 -8.39 -9.09
CA TYR A 26 10.78 -9.20 -8.12
C TYR A 26 10.77 -8.50 -6.76
N LEU A 27 9.58 -8.29 -6.19
CA LEU A 27 9.45 -7.95 -4.77
C LEU A 27 9.26 -9.26 -3.98
N PRO A 28 10.04 -9.51 -2.92
CA PRO A 28 10.04 -10.78 -2.19
C PRO A 28 8.84 -10.92 -1.24
N VAL A 29 7.61 -10.74 -1.75
CA VAL A 29 6.38 -10.78 -0.94
C VAL A 29 6.18 -12.16 -0.30
N TYR A 30 6.57 -13.22 -1.01
CA TYR A 30 6.45 -14.58 -0.51
C TYR A 30 7.37 -14.82 0.69
N GLU A 31 8.62 -14.38 0.58
CA GLU A 31 9.63 -14.47 1.63
C GLU A 31 9.24 -13.61 2.83
N LEU A 32 8.74 -12.38 2.61
CA LEU A 32 8.20 -11.55 3.70
C LEU A 32 7.06 -12.27 4.44
N MET A 33 6.18 -12.98 3.73
CA MET A 33 5.13 -13.79 4.36
C MET A 33 5.69 -14.99 5.14
N MET A 34 6.70 -15.65 4.60
CA MET A 34 7.24 -16.89 5.17
C MET A 34 8.24 -16.66 6.29
N ASP A 35 8.96 -15.54 6.30
CA ASP A 35 10.06 -15.26 7.22
C ASP A 35 9.67 -14.22 8.27
N ASP A 36 9.11 -13.09 7.86
CA ASP A 36 8.74 -11.99 8.77
C ASP A 36 7.33 -12.17 9.35
N LEU A 37 6.38 -12.66 8.54
CA LEU A 37 4.94 -12.71 8.88
C LEU A 37 4.40 -14.14 9.05
N ARG A 38 5.25 -15.08 9.44
CA ARG A 38 4.91 -16.52 9.51
C ARG A 38 3.77 -16.86 10.48
N ASP A 39 3.64 -16.07 11.55
CA ASP A 39 2.67 -16.33 12.62
C ASP A 39 1.22 -16.22 12.08
N TYR A 40 0.36 -17.17 12.46
CA TYR A 40 -1.05 -17.20 12.08
C TYR A 40 -1.82 -15.91 12.41
N ARG A 41 -1.35 -15.12 13.38
CA ARG A 41 -1.91 -13.80 13.69
C ARG A 41 -1.88 -12.82 12.52
N PHE A 42 -1.07 -13.08 11.49
CA PHE A 42 -0.96 -12.26 10.28
C PHE A 42 -1.89 -12.72 9.15
N TYR A 43 -2.68 -13.76 9.40
CA TYR A 43 -3.66 -14.28 8.46
C TYR A 43 -5.07 -13.89 8.91
N LYS A 44 -6.02 -13.90 7.96
CA LYS A 44 -7.45 -13.80 8.24
C LYS A 44 -7.95 -15.10 8.86
N GLU A 45 -9.22 -15.12 9.28
CA GLU A 45 -9.89 -16.30 9.85
C GLU A 45 -9.85 -17.53 8.93
N ASP A 46 -9.72 -17.32 7.62
CA ASP A 46 -9.54 -18.40 6.64
C ASP A 46 -8.15 -19.05 6.64
N MET A 47 -7.20 -18.49 7.40
CA MET A 47 -5.83 -18.97 7.58
C MET A 47 -5.00 -19.03 6.28
N ILE A 48 -5.49 -18.40 5.21
CA ILE A 48 -4.89 -18.43 3.88
C ILE A 48 -4.50 -17.01 3.45
N HIS A 49 -5.39 -16.05 3.66
CA HIS A 49 -5.17 -14.69 3.20
C HIS A 49 -4.49 -13.84 4.28
N PRO A 50 -3.57 -12.94 3.90
CA PRO A 50 -3.00 -11.99 4.84
C PRO A 50 -4.08 -11.06 5.39
N ASN A 51 -4.00 -10.74 6.67
CA ASN A 51 -4.85 -9.73 7.29
C ASN A 51 -4.35 -8.30 6.98
N SER A 52 -5.05 -7.30 7.49
CA SER A 52 -4.73 -5.89 7.25
C SER A 52 -3.32 -5.51 7.69
N GLN A 53 -2.83 -6.07 8.81
CA GLN A 53 -1.49 -5.80 9.31
C GLN A 53 -0.40 -6.34 8.37
N ALA A 54 -0.58 -7.57 7.88
CA ALA A 54 0.33 -8.17 6.90
C ALA A 54 0.33 -7.41 5.57
N VAL A 55 -0.85 -7.05 5.07
CA VAL A 55 -1.00 -6.23 3.85
C VAL A 55 -0.28 -4.89 4.01
N GLN A 56 -0.44 -4.22 5.15
CA GLN A 56 0.23 -2.95 5.42
C GLN A 56 1.76 -3.09 5.45
N TYR A 57 2.28 -4.14 6.09
CA TYR A 57 3.73 -4.41 6.12
C TYR A 57 4.30 -4.61 4.71
N ILE A 58 3.62 -5.40 3.88
CA ILE A 58 4.03 -5.63 2.48
C ILE A 58 3.95 -4.33 1.68
N TRP A 59 2.90 -3.52 1.88
CA TRP A 59 2.73 -2.22 1.24
C TRP A 59 3.88 -1.27 1.57
N GLU A 60 4.35 -1.24 2.82
CA GLU A 60 5.50 -0.43 3.24
C GLU A 60 6.80 -0.90 2.58
N LYS A 61 7.03 -2.22 2.46
CA LYS A 61 8.19 -2.76 1.74
C LYS A 61 8.13 -2.41 0.25
N PHE A 62 6.96 -2.55 -0.37
CA PHE A 62 6.74 -2.15 -1.76
C PHE A 62 7.03 -0.66 -1.97
N GLY A 63 6.43 0.19 -1.13
CA GLY A 63 6.62 1.63 -1.23
C GLY A 63 8.06 2.06 -0.98
N ASN A 64 8.78 1.40 -0.08
CA ASN A 64 10.20 1.70 0.15
C ASN A 64 11.11 1.26 -1.00
N ALA A 65 10.75 0.18 -1.70
CA ALA A 65 11.51 -0.31 -2.85
C ALA A 65 11.28 0.52 -4.11
N TYR A 66 10.05 1.00 -4.35
CA TYR A 66 9.67 1.54 -5.65
C TYR A 66 9.19 2.99 -5.66
N PHE A 67 8.84 3.57 -4.51
CA PHE A 67 8.39 4.96 -4.47
C PHE A 67 9.53 5.92 -4.15
N THR A 68 9.60 6.99 -4.95
CA THR A 68 10.34 8.19 -4.59
C THR A 68 9.76 8.82 -3.33
N ASP A 69 10.55 9.63 -2.62
CA ASP A 69 10.06 10.34 -1.44
C ASP A 69 8.89 11.28 -1.77
N GLU A 70 8.92 11.89 -2.96
CA GLU A 70 7.79 12.67 -3.46
C GLU A 70 6.52 11.83 -3.61
N THR A 71 6.63 10.62 -4.17
CA THR A 71 5.49 9.69 -4.28
C THR A 71 4.97 9.27 -2.91
N LYS A 72 5.86 9.01 -1.94
CA LYS A 72 5.46 8.68 -0.56
C LYS A 72 4.70 9.83 0.10
N VAL A 73 5.17 11.07 -0.07
CA VAL A 73 4.49 12.27 0.41
C VAL A 73 3.11 12.42 -0.24
N PHE A 74 3.02 12.24 -1.56
CA PHE A 74 1.76 12.30 -2.30
C PHE A 74 0.73 11.28 -1.78
N ILE A 75 1.13 10.00 -1.63
CA ILE A 75 0.27 8.94 -1.10
C ILE A 75 -0.20 9.27 0.32
N ASN A 76 0.69 9.74 1.19
CA ASN A 76 0.36 10.08 2.56
C ASN A 76 -0.68 11.21 2.67
N GLU A 77 -0.53 12.27 1.87
CA GLU A 77 -1.51 13.36 1.86
C GLU A 77 -2.87 12.90 1.32
N ASN A 78 -2.89 12.06 0.28
CA ASN A 78 -4.14 11.49 -0.23
C ASN A 78 -4.82 10.56 0.79
N ASN A 79 -4.05 9.77 1.54
CA ASN A 79 -4.60 8.94 2.63
C ASN A 79 -5.26 9.81 3.71
N LYS A 80 -4.63 10.92 4.11
CA LYS A 80 -5.24 11.87 5.06
C LYS A 80 -6.56 12.45 4.53
N ILE A 81 -6.63 12.75 3.23
CA ILE A 81 -7.88 13.20 2.58
C ILE A 81 -8.94 12.11 2.63
N LEU A 82 -8.62 10.87 2.25
CA LEU A 82 -9.55 9.74 2.30
C LEU A 82 -10.07 9.50 3.73
N THR A 83 -9.19 9.55 4.74
CA THR A 83 -9.59 9.45 6.15
C THR A 83 -10.53 10.58 6.55
N ALA A 84 -10.23 11.82 6.12
CA ALA A 84 -11.06 12.98 6.39
C ALA A 84 -12.46 12.86 5.74
N LEU A 85 -12.53 12.37 4.50
CA LEU A 85 -13.79 12.16 3.76
C LEU A 85 -14.66 11.05 4.35
N ASN A 86 -14.05 10.07 5.02
CA ASN A 86 -14.77 9.00 5.70
C ASN A 86 -15.34 9.43 7.07
N HIS A 87 -14.99 10.62 7.56
CA HIS A 87 -15.54 11.14 8.80
C HIS A 87 -17.03 11.47 8.60
N LYS A 88 -17.89 10.90 9.45
CA LYS A 88 -19.34 11.16 9.44
C LYS A 88 -19.69 12.12 10.57
N THR A 89 -20.60 13.05 10.31
CA THR A 89 -21.19 13.92 11.32
C THR A 89 -22.70 13.77 11.32
N ASP A 90 -23.32 14.01 12.47
CA ASP A 90 -24.79 14.02 12.61
C ASP A 90 -25.39 15.41 12.36
N ASP A 91 -24.55 16.46 12.23
CA ASP A 91 -24.96 17.84 11.94
C ASP A 91 -24.10 18.46 10.83
N ASP A 92 -24.51 18.21 9.59
CA ASP A 92 -23.85 18.74 8.39
C ASP A 92 -23.89 20.27 8.32
N LYS A 93 -24.77 20.95 9.07
CA LYS A 93 -24.86 22.42 9.06
C LYS A 93 -23.94 23.08 10.08
N ASN A 94 -23.22 22.29 10.88
CA ASN A 94 -22.28 22.82 11.84
C ASN A 94 -21.19 23.67 11.13
N PRO A 95 -21.03 24.96 11.51
CA PRO A 95 -20.05 25.83 10.86
C PRO A 95 -18.61 25.31 10.92
N LYS A 96 -18.22 24.60 11.99
CA LYS A 96 -16.88 24.00 12.11
C LYS A 96 -16.69 22.84 11.14
N TYR A 97 -17.75 22.06 10.89
CA TYR A 97 -17.70 20.97 9.94
C TYR A 97 -17.62 21.49 8.50
N GLN A 98 -18.37 22.54 8.17
CA GLN A 98 -18.26 23.21 6.88
C GLN A 98 -16.84 23.77 6.64
N GLN A 99 -16.25 24.45 7.62
CA GLN A 99 -14.85 24.90 7.54
C GLN A 99 -13.85 23.75 7.41
N PHE A 100 -14.13 22.60 8.03
CA PHE A 100 -13.32 21.40 7.84
C PHE A 100 -13.40 20.88 6.40
N LEU A 101 -14.61 20.78 5.83
CA LEU A 101 -14.81 20.35 4.45
C LEU A 101 -14.14 21.30 3.45
N GLU A 102 -14.20 22.61 3.68
CA GLU A 102 -13.47 23.59 2.85
C GLU A 102 -11.96 23.33 2.84
N LYS A 103 -11.37 23.04 4.00
CA LYS A 103 -9.94 22.68 4.10
C LYS A 103 -9.62 21.36 3.39
N VAL A 104 -10.51 20.36 3.47
CA VAL A 104 -10.35 19.10 2.74
C VAL A 104 -10.41 19.34 1.24
N ASN A 105 -11.35 20.15 0.76
CA ASN A 105 -11.48 20.51 -0.65
C ASN A 105 -10.25 21.26 -1.18
N GLN A 106 -9.67 22.18 -0.39
CA GLN A 106 -8.42 22.85 -0.76
C GLN A 106 -7.28 21.84 -0.98
N LYS A 107 -7.12 20.87 -0.07
CA LYS A 107 -6.11 19.81 -0.22
C LYS A 107 -6.37 18.93 -1.44
N ILE A 108 -7.62 18.58 -1.73
CA ILE A 108 -7.99 17.83 -2.94
C ILE A 108 -7.51 18.57 -4.19
N LEU A 109 -7.81 19.87 -4.29
CA LEU A 109 -7.38 20.68 -5.43
C LEU A 109 -5.85 20.75 -5.57
N GLU A 110 -5.12 20.85 -4.45
CA GLU A 110 -3.66 20.81 -4.45
C GLU A 110 -3.12 19.48 -4.99
N GLN A 111 -3.68 18.35 -4.59
CA GLN A 111 -3.24 17.03 -5.04
C GLN A 111 -3.62 16.76 -6.50
N GLN A 112 -4.81 17.22 -6.94
CA GLN A 112 -5.23 17.11 -8.34
C GLN A 112 -4.28 17.83 -9.32
N ARG A 113 -3.65 18.93 -8.90
CA ARG A 113 -2.65 19.64 -9.73
C ARG A 113 -1.35 18.86 -9.93
N LYS A 114 -1.06 17.87 -9.08
CA LYS A 114 0.18 17.06 -9.15
C LYS A 114 0.07 15.87 -10.10
N VAL A 115 -1.13 15.59 -10.61
CA VAL A 115 -1.39 14.42 -11.45
C VAL A 115 -2.14 14.80 -12.71
N LYS A 116 -1.97 14.00 -13.76
CA LYS A 116 -2.66 14.21 -15.05
C LYS A 116 -4.10 13.69 -15.04
N HIS A 117 -4.41 12.75 -14.14
CA HIS A 117 -5.71 12.11 -14.04
C HIS A 117 -6.47 12.67 -12.85
N LYS A 118 -7.80 12.80 -13.01
CA LYS A 118 -8.66 13.21 -11.89
C LYS A 118 -8.59 12.17 -10.78
N ILE A 119 -8.38 12.65 -9.57
CA ILE A 119 -8.44 11.89 -8.32
C ILE A 119 -9.53 12.52 -7.43
N PHE A 120 -10.23 11.69 -6.66
CA PHE A 120 -11.44 12.03 -5.89
C PHE A 120 -12.66 12.37 -6.76
#